data_AF-A0A353JAW9-F1
#
_entry.id   AF-A0A353JAW9-F1
#
_cell.length_a   1.000
_cell.length_b   1.000
_cell.length_c   1.000
_cell.angle_alpha   90.00
_cell.angle_beta   90.00
_cell.angle_gamma   90.00
#
_symmetry.space_group_name_H-M   'P 1'
#
loop_
_entity.id
_entity.type
_entity.pdbx_description
1 polymer ?
#
loop_
_entity_poly.entity_id
_entity_poly.type
_entity_poly.pdbx_seq_one_letter_code
_entity_poly.pdbx_strand_id
1 'polypeptide(L)'
;MALTIKNRLIKEDILDESGNKIGELKFNPNDSRIMKKMSSLVKDFGKAVKEIDKLDKVERPNLDSISIEDFDKASEYFDAFDRATDIEIETTDKLINELSEIFGKETIELFTQGTKDAESLLPIISFIEPYVKNARQSKLDKYLDNKNDVME
;
A
#
# COMPACT_ATOMS: atom_id res chain seq x y z
N MET A 1 -34.47 -7.74 22.17
CA MET A 1 -33.24 -8.37 22.72
C MET A 1 -32.05 -7.82 21.95
N ALA A 2 -30.91 -7.60 22.61
CA ALA A 2 -29.69 -7.07 21.99
C ALA A 2 -28.49 -7.96 22.31
N LEU A 3 -27.59 -8.09 21.34
CA LEU A 3 -26.39 -8.93 21.43
C LEU A 3 -25.19 -8.02 21.69
N THR A 4 -24.52 -8.18 22.85
CA THR A 4 -23.39 -7.33 23.26
C THR A 4 -22.07 -7.98 22.86
N ILE A 5 -21.19 -7.24 22.19
CA ILE A 5 -19.85 -7.70 21.80
C ILE A 5 -18.76 -6.78 22.36
N LYS A 6 -17.56 -7.34 22.61
CA LYS A 6 -16.39 -6.53 22.97
C LYS A 6 -15.87 -5.81 21.72
N ASN A 7 -16.06 -4.50 21.66
CA ASN A 7 -15.52 -3.69 20.57
C ASN A 7 -13.99 -3.59 20.70
N ARG A 8 -13.27 -3.97 19.63
CA ARG A 8 -11.80 -3.90 19.55
C ARG A 8 -11.34 -3.07 18.35
N LEU A 9 -12.27 -2.36 17.72
CA LEU A 9 -12.03 -1.61 16.51
C LEU A 9 -11.49 -0.24 16.88
N ILE A 10 -10.42 0.16 16.20
CA ILE A 10 -9.99 1.54 16.13
C ILE A 10 -10.88 2.24 15.11
N LYS A 11 -11.23 3.49 15.43
CA LYS A 11 -12.02 4.38 14.60
C LYS A 11 -11.31 5.72 14.59
N GLU A 12 -11.15 6.29 13.41
CA GLU A 12 -10.57 7.62 13.23
C GLU A 12 -11.38 8.38 12.19
N ASP A 13 -11.62 9.67 12.43
CA ASP A 13 -12.36 10.50 11.48
C ASP A 13 -11.42 10.93 10.35
N ILE A 14 -11.91 10.85 9.11
CA ILE A 14 -11.22 11.38 7.95
C ILE A 14 -11.76 12.77 7.71
N LEU A 15 -10.90 13.78 7.80
CA LEU A 15 -11.25 15.18 7.63
C LEU A 15 -10.62 15.73 6.34
N ASP A 16 -11.31 16.68 5.70
CA ASP A 16 -10.71 17.51 4.67
C ASP A 16 -9.80 18.60 5.27
N GLU A 17 -9.11 19.37 4.42
CA GLU A 17 -8.23 20.47 4.86
C GLU A 17 -8.96 21.59 5.60
N SER A 18 -10.28 21.70 5.42
CA SER A 18 -11.13 22.66 6.13
C SER A 18 -11.65 22.12 7.47
N GLY A 19 -11.31 20.87 7.82
CA GLY A 19 -11.74 20.19 9.03
C GLY A 19 -13.13 19.55 8.95
N ASN A 20 -13.76 19.50 7.77
CA ASN A 20 -15.03 18.82 7.61
C ASN A 20 -14.82 17.31 7.55
N LYS A 21 -15.67 16.55 8.24
CA LYS A 21 -15.65 15.10 8.19
C LYS A 21 -16.15 14.59 6.84
N ILE A 22 -15.30 13.84 6.14
CA ILE A 22 -15.58 13.20 4.86
C ILE A 22 -15.68 11.67 4.96
N GLY A 23 -15.24 11.08 6.08
CA GLY A 23 -15.35 9.63 6.30
C GLY A 23 -14.90 9.16 7.69
N GLU A 24 -14.80 7.85 7.85
CA GLU A 24 -14.25 7.19 9.05
C GLU A 24 -13.36 6.02 8.62
N LEU A 25 -12.12 5.98 9.10
CA LEU A 25 -11.25 4.81 9.01
C LEU A 25 -11.57 3.87 10.18
N LYS A 26 -11.80 2.59 9.89
CA LYS A 26 -12.14 1.60 10.91
C LYS A 26 -11.42 0.28 10.68
N PHE A 27 -10.71 -0.21 11.70
CA PHE A 27 -9.98 -1.48 11.59
C PHE A 27 -9.75 -2.16 12.94
N ASN A 28 -9.45 -3.46 12.91
CA ASN A 28 -9.03 -4.22 14.08
C ASN A 28 -7.51 -4.39 14.06
N PRO A 29 -6.74 -3.78 14.98
CA PRO A 29 -5.28 -3.89 14.98
C PRO A 29 -4.79 -5.33 15.24
N ASN A 30 -5.65 -6.20 15.78
CA ASN A 30 -5.34 -7.62 15.99
C ASN A 30 -5.58 -8.49 14.77
N ASP A 31 -6.13 -7.95 13.67
CA ASP A 31 -6.37 -8.68 12.44
C ASP A 31 -5.03 -9.00 11.75
N SER A 32 -4.69 -10.29 11.72
CA SER A 32 -3.44 -10.78 11.14
C SER A 32 -3.36 -10.54 9.63
N ARG A 33 -4.49 -10.31 8.95
CA ARG A 33 -4.53 -10.01 7.51
C ARG A 33 -3.87 -8.67 7.21
N ILE A 34 -3.97 -7.67 8.09
CA ILE A 34 -3.39 -6.33 7.88
C ILE A 34 -1.89 -6.44 7.69
N MET A 35 -1.17 -7.00 8.69
CA MET A 35 0.28 -7.14 8.61
C MET A 35 0.72 -8.04 7.45
N LYS A 36 -0.02 -9.13 7.18
CA LYS A 36 0.30 -10.04 6.07
C LYS A 36 0.22 -9.32 4.73
N LYS A 37 -0.87 -8.60 4.47
CA LYS A 37 -1.07 -7.80 3.26
C LYS A 37 -0.03 -6.70 3.14
N MET A 38 0.17 -5.90 4.19
CA MET A 38 1.25 -4.89 4.24
C MET A 38 2.63 -5.48 3.91
N SER A 39 2.97 -6.64 4.47
CA SER A 39 4.26 -7.30 4.18
C SER A 39 4.35 -7.84 2.75
N SER A 40 3.26 -8.31 2.17
CA SER A 40 3.21 -8.72 0.76
C SER A 40 3.37 -7.53 -0.17
N LEU A 41 2.68 -6.42 0.13
CA LEU A 41 2.74 -5.18 -0.63
C LEU A 41 4.17 -4.63 -0.69
N VAL A 42 4.85 -4.52 0.44
CA VAL A 42 6.26 -4.08 0.47
C VAL A 42 7.16 -4.97 -0.39
N LYS A 43 6.93 -6.29 -0.41
CA LYS A 43 7.69 -7.21 -1.27
C LYS A 43 7.38 -7.00 -2.74
N ASP A 44 6.13 -6.74 -3.08
CA ASP A 44 5.71 -6.57 -4.47
C ASP A 44 6.18 -5.23 -5.03
N PHE A 45 6.06 -4.13 -4.27
CA PHE A 45 6.72 -2.86 -4.60
C PHE A 45 8.24 -3.03 -4.75
N GLY A 46 8.88 -3.75 -3.84
CA GLY A 46 10.31 -4.03 -3.94
C GLY A 46 10.71 -4.88 -5.15
N LYS A 47 9.80 -5.66 -5.74
CA LYS A 47 10.02 -6.35 -7.03
C LYS A 47 9.77 -5.41 -8.20
N ALA A 48 8.67 -4.66 -8.17
CA ALA A 48 8.31 -3.68 -9.18
C ALA A 48 9.45 -2.68 -9.41
N VAL A 49 9.99 -2.09 -8.34
CA VAL A 49 11.16 -1.19 -8.41
C VAL A 49 12.34 -1.86 -9.11
N LYS A 50 12.66 -3.11 -8.78
CA LYS A 50 13.76 -3.84 -9.42
C LYS A 50 13.51 -4.18 -10.88
N GLU A 51 12.25 -4.28 -11.30
CA GLU A 51 11.90 -4.50 -12.70
C GLU A 51 11.97 -3.20 -13.49
N ILE A 52 11.46 -2.10 -12.93
CA ILE A 52 11.58 -0.75 -13.47
C ILE A 52 13.06 -0.35 -13.61
N ASP A 53 13.90 -0.59 -12.60
CA ASP A 53 15.36 -0.33 -12.65
C ASP A 53 16.07 -1.07 -13.80
N LYS A 54 15.52 -2.19 -14.28
CA LYS A 54 16.09 -2.89 -15.44
C LYS A 54 15.68 -2.23 -16.75
N LEU A 55 14.51 -1.59 -16.79
CA LEU A 55 13.97 -0.87 -17.94
C LEU A 55 14.59 0.53 -18.09
N ASP A 56 15.01 1.16 -16.98
CA ASP A 56 15.68 2.47 -16.96
C ASP A 56 17.09 2.47 -17.62
N LYS A 57 17.53 1.32 -18.11
CA LYS A 57 18.80 1.19 -18.86
C LYS A 57 18.69 1.60 -20.32
N VAL A 58 17.49 1.93 -20.80
CA VAL A 58 17.27 2.36 -22.18
C VAL A 58 17.59 3.84 -22.32
N GLU A 59 18.46 4.17 -23.29
CA GLU A 59 18.92 5.54 -23.51
C GLU A 59 17.77 6.44 -23.97
N ARG A 60 17.60 7.58 -23.30
CA ARG A 60 16.55 8.54 -23.67
C ARG A 60 16.87 9.15 -25.05
N PRO A 61 15.93 9.09 -26.02
CA PRO A 61 16.15 9.65 -27.35
C PRO A 61 16.24 11.18 -27.29
N ASN A 62 17.03 11.76 -28.18
CA ASN A 62 17.00 13.20 -28.43
C ASN A 62 15.89 13.51 -29.45
N LEU A 63 14.78 14.06 -28.97
CA LEU A 63 13.60 14.37 -29.79
C LEU A 63 13.74 15.66 -30.60
N ASP A 64 14.76 16.48 -30.34
CA ASP A 64 14.95 17.77 -31.01
C ASP A 64 15.61 17.64 -32.40
N SER A 65 16.13 16.46 -32.74
CA SER A 65 16.72 16.14 -34.04
C SER A 65 16.35 14.72 -34.48
N ILE A 66 15.19 14.55 -35.13
CA ILE A 66 14.70 13.22 -35.52
C ILE A 66 15.33 12.78 -36.85
N SER A 67 16.32 11.89 -36.78
CA SER A 67 16.66 10.99 -37.89
C SER A 67 15.84 9.69 -37.80
N ILE A 68 15.89 8.83 -38.83
CA ILE A 68 15.21 7.52 -38.80
C ILE A 68 15.79 6.62 -37.69
N GLU A 69 17.10 6.66 -37.46
CA GLU A 69 17.76 5.90 -36.38
C GLU A 69 17.35 6.42 -34.99
N ASP A 70 17.01 7.71 -34.86
CA ASP A 70 16.45 8.28 -33.62
C ASP A 70 15.01 7.82 -33.38
N PHE A 71 14.31 7.38 -34.43
CA PHE A 71 12.95 6.84 -34.34
C PHE A 71 12.94 5.44 -33.73
N ASP A 72 13.89 4.59 -34.10
CA ASP A 72 14.02 3.23 -33.53
C ASP A 72 14.38 3.31 -32.04
N LYS A 73 15.36 4.16 -31.67
CA LYS A 73 15.72 4.40 -30.26
C LYS A 73 14.57 5.00 -29.46
N ALA A 74 13.80 5.90 -30.07
CA ALA A 74 12.61 6.45 -29.42
C ALA A 74 11.55 5.37 -29.19
N SER A 75 11.34 4.48 -30.15
CA SER A 75 10.42 3.35 -29.99
C SER A 75 10.84 2.44 -28.83
N GLU A 76 12.12 2.06 -28.76
CA GLU A 76 12.64 1.22 -27.66
C GLU A 76 12.48 1.91 -26.29
N TYR A 77 12.75 3.21 -26.22
CA TYR A 77 12.57 4.00 -25.00
C TYR A 77 11.11 4.07 -24.57
N PHE A 78 10.20 4.36 -25.49
CA PHE A 78 8.76 4.44 -25.17
C PHE A 78 8.20 3.07 -24.80
N ASP A 79 8.65 1.97 -25.42
CA ASP A 79 8.27 0.61 -25.02
C ASP A 79 8.73 0.27 -23.59
N ALA A 80 9.94 0.71 -23.22
CA ALA A 80 10.45 0.52 -21.85
C ALA A 80 9.68 1.39 -20.85
N PHE A 81 9.36 2.62 -21.22
CA PHE A 81 8.55 3.54 -20.40
C PHE A 81 7.12 3.04 -20.20
N ASP A 82 6.48 2.56 -21.26
CA ASP A 82 5.12 1.99 -21.23
C ASP A 82 5.08 0.78 -20.29
N ARG A 83 6.04 -0.14 -20.42
CA ARG A 83 6.17 -1.30 -19.52
C ARG A 83 6.43 -0.90 -18.06
N ALA A 84 7.25 0.12 -17.83
CA ALA A 84 7.49 0.62 -16.48
C ALA A 84 6.19 1.17 -15.86
N THR A 85 5.42 1.91 -16.66
CA THR A 85 4.12 2.47 -16.27
C THR A 85 3.10 1.36 -15.98
N ASP A 86 3.04 0.32 -16.81
CA ASP A 86 2.19 -0.85 -16.58
C ASP A 86 2.50 -1.52 -15.25
N ILE A 87 3.78 -1.77 -14.95
CA ILE A 87 4.22 -2.37 -13.68
C ILE A 87 3.77 -1.52 -12.48
N GLU A 88 3.92 -0.19 -12.58
CA GLU A 88 3.50 0.74 -11.54
C GLU A 88 1.98 0.71 -11.32
N ILE A 89 1.21 0.75 -12.40
CA ILE A 89 -0.26 0.70 -12.37
C ILE A 89 -0.73 -0.63 -11.76
N GLU A 90 -0.19 -1.76 -12.20
CA GLU A 90 -0.55 -3.09 -11.69
C GLU A 90 -0.24 -3.23 -10.19
N THR A 91 0.93 -2.73 -9.77
CA THR A 91 1.34 -2.78 -8.37
C THR A 91 0.45 -1.89 -7.50
N THR A 92 0.10 -0.71 -7.98
CA THR A 92 -0.78 0.24 -7.28
C THR A 92 -2.21 -0.27 -7.21
N ASP A 93 -2.73 -0.88 -8.28
CA ASP A 93 -4.04 -1.53 -8.28
C ASP A 93 -4.11 -2.65 -7.23
N LYS A 94 -3.05 -3.45 -7.13
CA LYS A 94 -2.95 -4.48 -6.10
C LYS A 94 -2.97 -3.88 -4.70
N LEU A 95 -2.24 -2.79 -4.46
CA LEU A 95 -2.25 -2.06 -3.19
C LEU A 95 -3.66 -1.56 -2.84
N ILE A 96 -4.32 -0.87 -3.77
CA ILE A 96 -5.68 -0.36 -3.59
C ILE A 96 -6.63 -1.51 -3.25
N ASN A 97 -6.56 -2.62 -3.97
CA ASN A 97 -7.41 -3.79 -3.73
C ASN A 97 -7.17 -4.42 -2.36
N GLU A 98 -5.90 -4.62 -1.98
CA GLU A 98 -5.58 -5.22 -0.68
C GLU A 98 -5.99 -4.33 0.51
N LEU A 99 -5.81 -3.01 0.39
CA LEU A 99 -6.25 -2.06 1.40
C LEU A 99 -7.78 -1.95 1.44
N SER A 100 -8.45 -1.99 0.28
CA SER A 100 -9.91 -1.96 0.19
C SER A 100 -10.57 -3.16 0.88
N GLU A 101 -9.93 -4.34 0.81
CA GLU A 101 -10.39 -5.52 1.54
C GLU A 101 -10.30 -5.37 3.07
N ILE A 102 -9.35 -4.56 3.57
CA ILE A 102 -9.15 -4.36 5.00
C ILE A 102 -10.03 -3.22 5.52
N PHE A 103 -10.00 -2.07 4.84
CA PHE A 103 -10.53 -0.80 5.31
C PHE A 103 -11.85 -0.41 4.66
N GLY A 104 -12.28 -1.16 3.65
CA GLY A 104 -13.45 -0.86 2.83
C GLY A 104 -13.09 -0.01 1.62
N LYS A 105 -13.70 -0.33 0.48
CA LYS A 105 -13.47 0.37 -0.79
C LYS A 105 -13.79 1.85 -0.71
N GLU A 106 -14.93 2.21 -0.13
CA GLU A 106 -15.35 3.61 0.05
C GLU A 106 -14.31 4.41 0.85
N THR A 107 -13.75 3.82 1.91
CA THR A 107 -12.71 4.45 2.71
C THR A 107 -11.45 4.73 1.89
N ILE A 108 -11.01 3.76 1.09
CA ILE A 108 -9.81 3.91 0.25
C ILE A 108 -10.02 4.96 -0.85
N GLU A 109 -11.21 4.99 -1.44
CA GLU A 109 -11.56 5.99 -2.47
C GLU A 109 -11.55 7.43 -1.96
N LEU A 110 -11.76 7.66 -0.65
CA LEU A 110 -11.60 9.00 -0.05
C LEU A 110 -10.15 9.51 -0.14
N PHE A 111 -9.16 8.62 -0.07
CA PHE A 111 -7.75 8.96 -0.16
C PHE A 111 -7.28 9.01 -1.62
N THR A 112 -7.66 8.01 -2.42
CA THR A 112 -7.19 7.94 -3.81
C THR A 112 -7.91 8.92 -4.73
N GLN A 113 -9.15 9.31 -4.41
CA GLN A 113 -10.02 10.13 -5.26
C GLN A 113 -10.15 9.57 -6.70
N GLY A 114 -10.06 8.26 -6.86
CA GLY A 114 -10.10 7.57 -8.15
C GLY A 114 -8.77 7.55 -8.93
N THR A 115 -7.70 8.12 -8.37
CA THR A 115 -6.36 8.05 -8.96
C THR A 115 -5.66 6.74 -8.62
N LYS A 116 -4.71 6.34 -9.47
CA LYS A 116 -3.81 5.20 -9.23
C LYS A 116 -2.45 5.69 -8.79
N ASP A 117 -2.43 6.39 -7.67
CA ASP A 117 -1.22 6.90 -7.05
C ASP A 117 -1.00 6.22 -5.70
N ALA A 118 0.16 5.58 -5.53
CA ALA A 118 0.53 4.92 -4.28
C ALA A 118 0.77 5.93 -3.14
N GLU A 119 1.21 7.16 -3.43
CA GLU A 119 1.50 8.17 -2.41
C GLU A 119 0.23 8.62 -1.67
N SER A 120 -0.89 8.72 -2.38
CA SER A 120 -2.21 9.00 -1.81
C SER A 120 -2.61 8.08 -0.64
N LEU A 121 -2.04 6.87 -0.56
CA LEU A 121 -2.34 5.86 0.46
C LEU A 121 -1.40 5.90 1.66
N LEU A 122 -0.29 6.65 1.58
CA LEU A 122 0.68 6.79 2.68
C LEU A 122 0.05 7.26 3.99
N PRO A 123 -0.89 8.23 4.02
CA PRO A 123 -1.51 8.68 5.27
C PRO A 123 -2.19 7.53 6.04
N ILE A 124 -2.89 6.63 5.33
CA ILE A 124 -3.52 5.46 5.95
C ILE A 124 -2.44 4.54 6.51
N ILE A 125 -1.43 4.22 5.71
CA ILE A 125 -0.36 3.29 6.07
C ILE A 125 0.38 3.79 7.32
N SER A 126 0.78 5.05 7.33
CA SER A 126 1.48 5.67 8.46
C SER A 126 0.63 5.72 9.72
N PHE A 127 -0.69 5.94 9.58
CA PHE A 127 -1.61 5.94 10.72
C PHE A 127 -1.77 4.55 11.34
N ILE A 128 -1.94 3.49 10.53
CA ILE A 128 -2.22 2.14 11.04
C ILE A 128 -0.98 1.43 11.60
N GLU A 129 0.20 1.74 11.06
CA GLU A 129 1.46 1.06 11.37
C GLU A 129 1.71 0.90 12.88
N PRO A 130 1.68 1.97 13.71
CA PRO A 130 1.96 1.84 15.14
C PRO A 130 0.97 0.91 15.85
N TYR A 131 -0.31 0.95 15.48
CA TYR A 131 -1.34 0.10 16.09
C TYR A 131 -1.13 -1.38 15.77
N VAL A 132 -0.83 -1.70 14.51
CA VAL A 132 -0.59 -3.07 14.06
C VAL A 132 0.69 -3.63 14.69
N LYS A 133 1.76 -2.83 14.73
CA LYS A 133 3.03 -3.20 15.34
C LYS A 133 2.87 -3.50 16.83
N ASN A 134 2.22 -2.62 17.58
CA ASN A 134 1.99 -2.80 19.01
C ASN A 134 1.12 -4.03 19.29
N ALA A 135 0.03 -4.23 18.55
CA ALA A 135 -0.84 -5.40 18.72
C ALA A 135 -0.11 -6.72 18.41
N ARG A 136 0.84 -6.72 17.47
CA ARG A 136 1.67 -7.89 17.16
C ARG A 136 2.68 -8.16 18.27
N GLN A 137 3.39 -7.13 18.71
CA GLN A 137 4.39 -7.23 19.77
C GLN A 137 3.76 -7.79 21.05
N SER A 138 2.64 -7.23 21.49
CA SER A 138 1.93 -7.73 22.67
C SER A 138 1.43 -9.18 22.54
N LYS A 139 1.19 -9.68 21.32
CA LYS A 139 0.90 -11.10 21.11
C LYS A 139 2.17 -11.95 21.23
N LEU A 140 3.28 -11.51 20.67
CA LEU A 140 4.56 -12.22 20.76
C LEU A 140 5.04 -12.28 22.21
N ASP A 141 5.00 -11.16 22.94
CA ASP A 141 5.40 -11.07 24.34
C ASP A 141 4.61 -12.07 25.20
N LYS A 142 3.28 -12.17 25.00
CA LYS A 142 2.46 -13.19 25.68
C LYS A 142 2.92 -14.63 25.43
N TYR A 143 3.39 -14.94 24.22
CA TYR A 143 3.88 -16.29 23.92
C TYR A 143 5.29 -16.53 24.49
N LEU A 144 6.09 -15.48 24.64
CA LEU A 144 7.45 -15.56 25.19
C LEU A 144 7.43 -15.60 26.72
N ASP A 145 6.58 -14.80 27.36
CA ASP A 145 6.39 -14.80 28.82
C ASP A 145 5.81 -16.14 29.29
N ASN A 146 4.82 -16.68 28.58
CA ASN A 146 4.24 -17.98 28.90
C ASN A 146 5.22 -19.14 28.74
N LYS A 147 6.36 -19.00 28.04
CA LYS A 147 7.37 -20.06 27.95
C LYS A 147 8.25 -20.16 29.20
N ASN A 148 8.33 -19.11 30.01
CA ASN A 148 9.09 -19.14 31.26
C ASN A 148 8.32 -19.87 32.38
N ASP A 149 6.99 -19.90 32.33
CA ASP A 149 6.13 -20.55 33.35
C ASP A 149 5.92 -22.07 33.14
N VAL A 150 6.26 -22.62 31.96
CA VAL A 150 6.08 -24.08 31.68
C VAL A 150 7.37 -24.89 31.80
N MET A 151 8.46 -24.27 32.26
CA MET A 151 9.72 -24.94 32.58
C MET A 151 10.04 -24.92 34.09
N GLU A 152 9.02 -24.87 34.94
CA GLU A 152 9.10 -25.26 36.36
C GLU A 152 8.37 -26.58 36.62
#